data_AF-A0A7S1G8H5-F1
#
_entry.id   AF-A0A7S1G8H5-F1
#
_cell.length_a   1.000
_cell.length_b   1.000
_cell.length_c   1.000
_cell.angle_alpha   90.00
_cell.angle_beta   90.00
_cell.angle_gamma   90.00
#
_symmetry.space_group_name_H-M   'P 1'
#
loop_
_entity.id
_entity.type
_entity.pdbx_description
1 polymer ?
#
loop_
_entity_poly.entity_id
_entity_poly.type
_entity_poly.pdbx_seq_one_letter_code
_entity_poly.pdbx_strand_id
1 'polypeptide(L)'
;GGGGDDAAARPDQGATAEQAALAAAAEREGRTYRTIFKQGDDMRQDQLIMQLIRLMDHQFKQVKLDLCLTPYRVLSTSTDSGCMEMVLGSRAVSWVLSTYSGDILRYFQESHPGSDPDFKVAPRVMDTYVKSCAGYAVVTYLLGIGDRHLDNILLKPDGHMFHIDFGYILGADPKPYPAPIRLTKEMIEAMGGPGSPYFRKHQKPSPHYRKFQKLCCQAYNIMRKSASLVLNRLSLMRDARLESLSEDPDTTLARLQERFRLDLTDEEAEQSFLQLVDDSVKRFMPVLMEQFHKLAVAMR
;
A
#
# COMPACT_ATOMS: atom_id res chain seq x y z
N GLY A 1 -48.06 32.56 -18.86
CA GLY A 1 -46.64 32.16 -18.85
C GLY A 1 -46.20 32.04 -17.40
N GLY A 2 -45.53 30.94 -17.07
CA GLY A 2 -44.62 30.84 -15.93
C GLY A 2 -45.14 30.20 -14.64
N GLY A 3 -44.51 29.08 -14.26
CA GLY A 3 -44.24 28.63 -12.89
C GLY A 3 -45.29 27.70 -12.29
N GLY A 4 -44.99 26.51 -11.76
CA GLY A 4 -43.74 25.84 -11.47
C GLY A 4 -44.09 24.65 -10.55
N ASP A 5 -43.73 23.43 -10.96
CA ASP A 5 -43.94 22.20 -10.18
C ASP A 5 -42.90 22.11 -9.04
N ASP A 6 -43.28 22.47 -7.82
CA ASP A 6 -42.54 22.14 -6.60
C ASP A 6 -42.87 20.71 -6.17
N ALA A 7 -42.16 19.74 -6.75
CA ALA A 7 -42.12 18.37 -6.26
C ALA A 7 -41.27 18.31 -4.98
N ALA A 8 -41.93 18.49 -3.83
CA ALA A 8 -41.34 18.23 -2.52
C ALA A 8 -40.87 16.78 -2.43
N ALA A 9 -39.54 16.59 -2.42
CA ALA A 9 -38.89 15.30 -2.20
C ALA A 9 -39.30 14.74 -0.83
N ARG A 10 -39.91 13.55 -0.85
CA ARG A 10 -40.22 12.76 0.35
C ARG A 10 -38.89 12.31 0.99
N PRO A 11 -38.72 12.43 2.31
CA PRO A 11 -37.54 11.87 2.97
C PRO A 11 -37.62 10.34 2.93
N ASP A 12 -36.54 9.74 2.46
CA ASP A 12 -36.30 8.30 2.35
C ASP A 12 -36.43 7.64 3.73
N GLN A 13 -37.53 6.92 3.96
CA GLN A 13 -37.78 6.16 5.18
C GLN A 13 -37.12 4.78 5.04
N GLY A 14 -35.85 4.68 5.44
CA GLY A 14 -35.11 3.43 5.39
C GLY A 14 -34.07 3.20 6.48
N ALA A 15 -33.94 4.10 7.46
CA ALA A 15 -33.03 3.86 8.59
C ALA A 15 -33.71 2.97 9.64
N THR A 16 -33.21 1.75 9.85
CA THR A 16 -33.70 0.88 10.93
C THR A 16 -33.39 1.51 12.30
N ALA A 17 -34.20 1.21 13.32
CA ALA A 17 -34.01 1.75 14.68
C ALA A 17 -32.59 1.48 15.23
N GLU A 18 -31.93 0.42 14.75
CA GLU A 18 -30.55 0.07 15.06
C GLU A 18 -29.52 0.99 14.39
N GLN A 19 -29.74 1.39 13.13
CA GLN A 19 -28.91 2.38 12.43
C GLN A 19 -29.05 3.77 13.05
N ALA A 20 -30.27 4.15 13.45
CA ALA A 20 -30.50 5.39 14.20
C ALA A 20 -29.83 5.35 15.58
N ALA A 21 -29.85 4.21 16.27
CA ALA A 21 -29.18 4.04 17.56
C ALA A 21 -27.65 4.08 17.45
N LEU A 22 -27.06 3.48 16.41
CA LEU A 22 -25.62 3.55 16.13
C LEU A 22 -25.17 4.98 15.75
N ALA A 23 -25.95 5.68 14.93
CA ALA A 23 -25.70 7.06 14.58
C ALA A 23 -25.76 7.96 15.84
N ALA A 24 -26.79 7.78 16.67
CA ALA A 24 -26.94 8.52 17.93
C ALA A 24 -25.84 8.20 18.95
N ALA A 25 -25.34 6.95 18.99
CA ALA A 25 -24.22 6.57 19.86
C ALA A 25 -22.89 7.20 19.39
N ALA A 26 -22.66 7.28 18.08
CA ALA A 26 -21.49 7.97 17.52
C ALA A 26 -21.55 9.50 17.74
N GLU A 27 -22.75 10.08 17.69
CA GLU A 27 -22.99 11.50 17.96
C GLU A 27 -22.72 11.87 19.44
N ARG A 28 -23.01 10.94 20.36
CA ARG A 28 -22.82 11.11 21.82
C ARG A 28 -21.35 11.23 22.25
N GLU A 29 -20.40 10.84 21.41
CA GLU A 29 -18.96 11.01 21.61
C GLU A 29 -18.35 12.19 20.82
N GLY A 30 -19.14 12.91 20.02
CA GLY A 30 -18.67 14.04 19.19
C GLY A 30 -17.63 13.65 18.13
N ARG A 31 -17.47 12.36 17.81
CA ARG A 31 -16.50 11.85 16.85
C ARG A 31 -17.17 11.50 15.53
N THR A 32 -16.97 12.34 14.52
CA THR A 32 -17.41 12.04 13.16
C THR A 32 -16.48 11.00 12.52
N TYR A 33 -17.03 9.85 12.12
CA TYR A 33 -16.33 8.85 11.32
C TYR A 33 -16.74 8.98 9.86
N ARG A 34 -15.75 9.00 8.95
CA ARG A 34 -16.01 8.98 7.51
C ARG A 34 -15.80 7.58 6.96
N THR A 35 -16.78 7.14 6.17
CA THR A 35 -16.83 5.82 5.56
C THR A 35 -17.19 5.99 4.10
N ILE A 36 -16.64 5.12 3.25
CA ILE A 36 -17.02 4.98 1.85
C ILE A 36 -17.94 3.77 1.78
N PHE A 37 -19.15 3.94 1.24
CA PHE A 37 -20.06 2.84 0.93
C PHE A 37 -19.98 2.54 -0.56
N LYS A 38 -19.82 1.27 -0.91
CA LYS A 38 -19.77 0.79 -2.30
C LYS A 38 -20.93 -0.16 -2.55
N GLN A 39 -21.61 0.05 -3.66
CA GLN A 39 -22.68 -0.80 -4.17
C GLN A 39 -22.26 -1.33 -5.54
N GLY A 40 -22.47 -2.62 -5.77
CA GLY A 40 -22.06 -3.34 -6.98
C GLY A 40 -20.71 -4.06 -6.88
N ASP A 41 -19.98 -3.92 -5.78
CA ASP A 41 -18.67 -4.54 -5.56
C ASP A 41 -18.71 -5.58 -4.43
N ASP A 42 -18.13 -6.76 -4.69
CA ASP A 42 -17.90 -7.76 -3.65
C ASP A 42 -16.64 -7.45 -2.83
N MET A 43 -16.82 -6.83 -1.67
CA MET A 43 -15.70 -6.41 -0.81
C MET A 43 -15.11 -7.51 0.08
N ARG A 44 -15.56 -8.77 -0.05
CA ARG A 44 -15.04 -9.88 0.79
C ARG A 44 -13.54 -10.11 0.56
N GLN A 45 -13.06 -9.86 -0.66
CA GLN A 45 -11.64 -9.96 -1.01
C GLN A 45 -10.81 -8.89 -0.30
N ASP A 46 -11.20 -7.61 -0.40
CA ASP A 46 -10.57 -6.50 0.31
C ASP A 46 -10.61 -6.69 1.83
N GLN A 47 -11.73 -7.17 2.36
CA GLN A 47 -11.88 -7.48 3.78
C GLN A 47 -10.88 -8.55 4.25
N LEU A 48 -10.71 -9.63 3.48
CA LEU A 48 -9.73 -10.68 3.79
C LEU A 48 -8.30 -10.12 3.77
N ILE A 49 -7.93 -9.38 2.73
CA ILE A 49 -6.59 -8.77 2.64
C ILE A 49 -6.34 -7.83 3.81
N MET A 50 -7.33 -7.01 4.20
CA MET A 50 -7.18 -6.13 5.35
C MET A 50 -7.12 -6.87 6.69
N GLN A 51 -7.72 -8.04 6.81
CA GLN A 51 -7.51 -8.92 7.97
C GLN A 51 -6.09 -9.49 8.00
N LEU A 52 -5.54 -9.90 6.85
CA LEU A 52 -4.17 -10.40 6.75
C LEU A 52 -3.15 -9.30 7.03
N ILE A 53 -3.34 -8.09 6.50
CA ILE A 53 -2.45 -6.97 6.79
C ILE A 53 -2.47 -6.61 8.28
N ARG A 54 -3.63 -6.66 8.95
CA ARG A 54 -3.71 -6.51 10.43
C ARG A 54 -2.94 -7.60 11.16
N LEU A 55 -3.04 -8.84 10.70
CA LEU A 55 -2.29 -9.96 11.28
C LEU A 55 -0.77 -9.75 11.12
N MET A 56 -0.32 -9.37 9.91
CA MET A 56 1.09 -9.10 9.63
C MET A 56 1.61 -7.92 10.47
N ASP A 57 0.85 -6.81 10.53
CA ASP A 57 1.15 -5.66 11.39
C ASP A 57 1.30 -6.05 12.87
N HIS A 58 0.41 -6.92 13.35
CA HIS A 58 0.52 -7.46 14.70
C HIS A 58 1.81 -8.28 14.90
N GLN A 59 2.20 -9.14 13.94
CA GLN A 59 3.44 -9.90 14.01
C GLN A 59 4.68 -8.98 14.06
N PHE A 60 4.71 -7.91 13.27
CA PHE A 60 5.80 -6.93 13.33
C PHE A 60 5.86 -6.23 14.70
N LYS A 61 4.71 -5.80 15.22
CA LYS A 61 4.63 -5.11 16.51
C LYS A 61 4.98 -5.99 17.70
N GLN A 62 4.74 -7.30 17.63
CA GLN A 62 5.16 -8.26 18.66
C GLN A 62 6.68 -8.26 18.88
N VAL A 63 7.46 -8.03 17.83
CA VAL A 63 8.93 -7.91 17.91
C VAL A 63 9.40 -6.44 17.97
N LYS A 64 8.50 -5.52 18.36
CA LYS A 64 8.76 -4.07 18.47
C LYS A 64 9.16 -3.40 17.17
N LEU A 65 8.78 -3.98 16.03
CA LEU A 65 8.97 -3.38 14.71
C LEU A 65 7.66 -2.74 14.26
N ASP A 66 7.51 -1.44 14.46
CA ASP A 66 6.38 -0.70 13.87
C ASP A 66 6.76 -0.20 12.47
N LEU A 67 6.16 -0.82 11.45
CA LEU A 67 6.33 -0.46 10.04
C LEU A 67 5.33 0.61 9.58
N CYS A 68 4.54 1.18 10.48
CA CYS A 68 3.57 2.24 10.15
C CYS A 68 2.59 1.79 9.04
N LEU A 69 2.14 0.53 9.09
CA LEU A 69 1.10 0.03 8.19
C LEU A 69 -0.23 0.73 8.51
N THR A 70 -1.07 0.93 7.50
CA THR A 70 -2.40 1.53 7.64
C THR A 70 -3.49 0.50 7.31
N PRO A 71 -3.77 -0.46 8.21
CA PRO A 71 -4.81 -1.45 8.00
C PRO A 71 -6.21 -0.85 8.27
N TYR A 72 -6.73 -0.10 7.30
CA TYR A 72 -8.06 0.49 7.38
C TYR A 72 -9.16 -0.58 7.42
N ARG A 73 -10.31 -0.23 8.01
CA ARG A 73 -11.42 -1.18 8.16
C ARG A 73 -12.17 -1.36 6.85
N VAL A 74 -12.50 -2.61 6.54
CA VAL A 74 -13.38 -3.00 5.44
C VAL A 74 -14.39 -4.00 5.98
N LEU A 75 -15.66 -3.83 5.60
CA LEU A 75 -16.78 -4.69 5.94
C LEU A 75 -17.63 -4.91 4.70
N SER A 76 -17.66 -6.14 4.18
CA SER A 76 -18.69 -6.55 3.24
C SER A 76 -20.02 -6.73 3.99
N THR A 77 -21.07 -6.07 3.53
CA THR A 77 -22.43 -6.17 4.07
C THR A 77 -23.27 -7.19 3.31
N SER A 78 -22.94 -7.42 2.04
CA SER A 78 -23.47 -8.48 1.19
C SER A 78 -22.43 -8.88 0.13
N THR A 79 -22.78 -9.79 -0.78
CA THR A 79 -21.93 -10.17 -1.92
C THR A 79 -21.82 -9.09 -3.01
N ASP A 80 -22.58 -8.00 -2.89
CA ASP A 80 -22.64 -6.88 -3.85
C ASP A 80 -22.60 -5.50 -3.17
N SER A 81 -22.32 -5.46 -1.87
CA SER A 81 -22.20 -4.20 -1.13
C SER A 81 -21.26 -4.31 0.05
N GLY A 82 -20.66 -3.19 0.41
CA GLY A 82 -19.82 -3.09 1.59
C GLY A 82 -19.44 -1.66 1.89
N CYS A 83 -18.71 -1.51 2.98
CA CYS A 83 -18.19 -0.23 3.41
C CYS A 83 -16.73 -0.32 3.84
N MET A 84 -16.02 0.78 3.68
CA MET A 84 -14.62 0.89 4.08
C MET A 84 -14.34 2.23 4.75
N GLU A 85 -13.42 2.22 5.71
CA GLU A 85 -12.96 3.41 6.40
C GLU A 85 -12.29 4.38 5.43
N MET A 86 -12.69 5.65 5.49
CA MET A 86 -12.01 6.70 4.75
C MET A 86 -10.82 7.20 5.56
N VAL A 87 -9.61 6.88 5.11
CA VAL A 87 -8.38 7.40 5.70
C VAL A 87 -8.25 8.88 5.37
N LEU A 88 -8.52 9.75 6.35
CA LEU A 88 -8.53 11.19 6.12
C LEU A 88 -7.15 11.74 5.78
N GLY A 89 -7.14 12.72 4.87
CA GLY A 89 -5.92 13.40 4.43
C GLY A 89 -5.05 12.56 3.48
N SER A 90 -5.47 11.36 3.08
CA SER A 90 -4.74 10.59 2.08
C SER A 90 -4.99 11.11 0.67
N ARG A 91 -3.97 11.03 -0.18
CA ARG A 91 -4.00 11.38 -1.61
C ARG A 91 -3.33 10.28 -2.42
N ALA A 92 -3.87 9.99 -3.61
CA ALA A 92 -3.22 9.06 -4.52
C ALA A 92 -1.84 9.57 -4.93
N VAL A 93 -0.87 8.67 -5.10
CA VAL A 93 0.47 9.05 -5.58
C VAL A 93 0.36 9.72 -6.94
N SER A 94 -0.52 9.26 -7.83
CA SER A 94 -0.79 9.91 -9.13
C SER A 94 -1.14 11.40 -8.98
N TRP A 95 -2.05 11.71 -8.06
CA TRP A 95 -2.44 13.08 -7.73
C TRP A 95 -1.29 13.89 -7.12
N VAL A 96 -0.50 13.27 -6.24
CA VAL A 96 0.68 13.93 -5.65
C VAL A 96 1.68 14.29 -6.74
N LEU A 97 1.98 13.35 -7.65
CA LEU A 97 2.92 13.59 -8.74
C LEU A 97 2.40 14.65 -9.72
N SER A 98 1.11 14.67 -10.04
CA SER A 98 0.56 15.73 -10.90
C SER A 98 0.64 17.11 -10.25
N THR A 99 0.41 17.19 -8.94
CA THR A 99 0.36 18.46 -8.19
C THR A 99 1.77 18.99 -7.88
N TYR A 100 2.70 18.10 -7.58
CA TYR A 100 4.05 18.44 -7.08
C TYR A 100 5.15 18.20 -8.13
N SER A 101 4.81 18.33 -9.43
CA SER A 101 5.76 18.24 -10.55
C SER A 101 6.56 16.93 -10.60
N GLY A 102 5.92 15.81 -10.26
CA GLY A 102 6.53 14.49 -10.26
C GLY A 102 7.40 14.18 -9.04
N ASP A 103 7.33 14.99 -7.97
CA ASP A 103 8.20 14.83 -6.81
C ASP A 103 7.40 14.65 -5.50
N ILE A 104 7.44 13.42 -4.96
CA ILE A 104 6.82 13.09 -3.67
C ILE A 104 7.47 13.87 -2.52
N LEU A 105 8.76 14.20 -2.58
CA LEU A 105 9.42 14.93 -1.50
C LEU A 105 8.85 16.32 -1.34
N ARG A 106 8.47 17.00 -2.43
CA ARG A 106 7.86 18.34 -2.36
C ARG A 106 6.55 18.34 -1.58
N TYR A 107 5.73 17.30 -1.73
CA TYR A 107 4.50 17.12 -0.96
C TYR A 107 4.77 17.04 0.54
N PHE A 108 5.80 16.29 0.94
CA PHE A 108 6.21 16.21 2.34
C PHE A 108 6.90 17.50 2.84
N GLN A 109 7.68 18.19 2.01
CA GLN A 109 8.33 19.45 2.35
C GLN A 109 7.32 20.56 2.63
N GLU A 110 6.25 20.64 1.84
CA GLU A 110 5.18 21.62 2.02
C GLU A 110 4.37 21.36 3.29
N SER A 111 4.06 20.08 3.54
CA SER A 111 3.23 19.69 4.70
C SER A 111 4.02 19.70 6.02
N HIS A 112 5.28 19.30 5.97
CA HIS A 112 6.13 19.05 7.14
C HIS A 112 7.60 19.37 6.81
N PRO A 113 7.96 20.66 6.68
CA PRO A 113 9.33 21.05 6.40
C PRO A 113 10.28 20.61 7.52
N GLY A 114 11.52 20.29 7.15
CA GLY A 114 12.57 19.90 8.09
C GLY A 114 13.91 20.54 7.76
N SER A 115 14.83 20.46 8.72
CA SER A 115 16.17 21.05 8.62
C SER A 115 17.19 20.18 7.88
N ASP A 116 16.79 19.00 7.38
CA ASP A 116 17.68 18.13 6.61
C ASP A 116 18.13 18.85 5.32
N PRO A 117 19.44 18.98 5.06
CA PRO A 117 19.93 19.77 3.94
C PRO A 117 19.64 19.16 2.57
N ASP A 118 19.46 17.85 2.50
CA ASP A 118 19.23 17.14 1.24
C ASP A 118 17.73 16.88 0.99
N PHE A 119 16.98 16.49 2.01
CA PHE A 119 15.56 16.13 1.90
C PHE A 119 14.62 17.28 2.28
N LYS A 120 15.00 18.17 3.19
CA LYS A 120 14.17 19.30 3.70
C LYS A 120 12.80 18.89 4.26
N VAL A 121 12.66 17.64 4.68
CA VAL A 121 11.45 17.07 5.28
C VAL A 121 11.72 16.76 6.75
N ALA A 122 10.72 16.91 7.61
CA ALA A 122 10.82 16.55 9.02
C ALA A 122 11.24 15.06 9.17
N PRO A 123 12.25 14.73 9.99
CA PRO A 123 12.77 13.37 10.10
C PRO A 123 11.72 12.29 10.40
N ARG A 124 10.69 12.63 11.20
CA ARG A 124 9.58 11.72 11.54
C ARG A 124 8.75 11.29 10.31
N VAL A 125 8.57 12.19 9.35
CA VAL A 125 7.77 11.94 8.15
C VAL A 125 8.54 11.02 7.21
N MET A 126 9.83 11.30 6.99
CA MET A 126 10.69 10.41 6.21
C MET A 126 10.83 9.03 6.86
N ASP A 127 10.91 8.95 8.19
CA ASP A 127 10.95 7.67 8.90
C ASP A 127 9.67 6.83 8.69
N THR A 128 8.51 7.47 8.84
CA THR A 128 7.19 6.85 8.63
C THR A 128 7.02 6.40 7.18
N TYR A 129 7.45 7.22 6.22
CA TYR A 129 7.43 6.89 4.80
C TYR A 129 8.30 5.69 4.44
N VAL A 130 9.55 5.68 4.91
CA VAL A 130 10.47 4.55 4.71
C VAL A 130 9.92 3.26 5.32
N LYS A 131 9.40 3.33 6.54
CA LYS A 131 8.81 2.19 7.26
C LYS A 131 7.59 1.61 6.53
N SER A 132 6.65 2.47 6.15
CA SER A 132 5.43 2.05 5.46
C SER A 132 5.73 1.49 4.08
N CYS A 133 6.68 2.07 3.34
CA CYS A 133 7.19 1.51 2.10
C CYS A 133 7.78 0.11 2.28
N ALA A 134 8.61 -0.10 3.30
CA ALA A 134 9.20 -1.41 3.56
C ALA A 134 8.14 -2.46 3.93
N GLY A 135 7.20 -2.09 4.80
CA GLY A 135 6.09 -2.97 5.20
C GLY A 135 5.23 -3.37 4.01
N TYR A 136 4.75 -2.41 3.21
CA TYR A 136 3.92 -2.72 2.05
C TYR A 136 4.68 -3.42 0.92
N ALA A 137 5.99 -3.19 0.74
CA ALA A 137 6.80 -3.96 -0.21
C ALA A 137 6.79 -5.47 0.13
N VAL A 138 6.95 -5.81 1.42
CA VAL A 138 6.90 -7.21 1.89
C VAL A 138 5.48 -7.77 1.84
N VAL A 139 4.48 -7.00 2.28
CA VAL A 139 3.06 -7.42 2.26
C VAL A 139 2.59 -7.70 0.84
N THR A 140 2.82 -6.79 -0.10
CA THR A 140 2.36 -6.94 -1.50
C THR A 140 3.08 -8.07 -2.21
N TYR A 141 4.37 -8.29 -1.91
CA TYR A 141 5.10 -9.46 -2.37
C TYR A 141 4.47 -10.73 -1.82
N LEU A 142 4.39 -10.90 -0.50
CA LEU A 142 3.93 -12.14 0.13
C LEU A 142 2.49 -12.49 -0.22
N LEU A 143 1.59 -11.50 -0.24
CA LEU A 143 0.17 -11.71 -0.58
C LEU A 143 -0.11 -11.74 -2.08
N GLY A 144 0.92 -11.51 -2.90
CA GLY A 144 0.81 -11.48 -4.36
C GLY A 144 -0.19 -10.46 -4.89
N ILE A 145 -0.17 -9.26 -4.34
CA ILE A 145 -1.08 -8.18 -4.73
C ILE A 145 -0.66 -7.65 -6.12
N GLY A 146 -1.60 -7.74 -7.07
CA GLY A 146 -1.47 -7.33 -8.47
C GLY A 146 -1.98 -5.92 -8.73
N ASP A 147 -1.84 -5.47 -9.97
CA ASP A 147 -2.37 -4.21 -10.47
C ASP A 147 -2.05 -2.98 -9.59
N ARG A 148 -0.81 -2.90 -9.11
CA ARG A 148 -0.35 -1.74 -8.34
C ARG A 148 0.13 -0.65 -9.30
N HIS A 149 -0.71 0.36 -9.48
CA HIS A 149 -0.39 1.61 -10.15
C HIS A 149 -0.49 2.79 -9.16
N LEU A 150 -0.14 3.98 -9.62
CA LEU A 150 -0.01 5.19 -8.79
C LEU A 150 -1.34 5.65 -8.17
N ASP A 151 -2.48 5.24 -8.70
CA ASP A 151 -3.80 5.53 -8.12
C ASP A 151 -4.17 4.58 -6.97
N ASN A 152 -3.63 3.35 -7.00
CA ASN A 152 -3.87 2.33 -5.97
C ASN A 152 -2.94 2.45 -4.76
N ILE A 153 -2.09 3.48 -4.75
CA ILE A 153 -1.16 3.78 -3.67
C ILE A 153 -1.50 5.17 -3.15
N LEU A 154 -1.82 5.26 -1.87
CA LEU A 154 -2.14 6.51 -1.21
C LEU A 154 -1.01 6.95 -0.27
N LEU A 155 -0.84 8.26 -0.15
CA LEU A 155 0.09 8.94 0.73
C LEU A 155 -0.64 9.91 1.66
N LYS A 156 -0.26 9.91 2.93
CA LYS A 156 -0.64 10.94 3.91
C LYS A 156 0.48 11.97 4.07
N PRO A 157 0.16 13.23 4.45
CA PRO A 157 1.15 14.26 4.70
C PRO A 157 2.17 13.88 5.79
N ASP A 158 1.78 13.01 6.72
CA ASP A 158 2.63 12.51 7.82
C ASP A 158 3.59 11.39 7.41
N GLY A 159 3.59 10.99 6.13
CA GLY A 159 4.50 10.01 5.56
C GLY A 159 3.90 8.61 5.44
N HIS A 160 2.73 8.30 5.98
CA HIS A 160 2.15 6.97 5.78
C HIS A 160 1.86 6.73 4.30
N MET A 161 2.38 5.62 3.78
CA MET A 161 2.03 5.06 2.48
C MET A 161 1.22 3.80 2.68
N PHE A 162 0.15 3.63 1.91
CA PHE A 162 -0.63 2.40 1.95
C PHE A 162 -1.32 2.11 0.61
N HIS A 163 -1.64 0.84 0.39
CA HIS A 163 -2.31 0.37 -0.81
C HIS A 163 -3.82 0.30 -0.59
N ILE A 164 -4.58 0.65 -1.62
CA ILE A 164 -6.04 0.50 -1.70
C ILE A 164 -6.43 -0.36 -2.88
N ASP A 165 -7.68 -0.81 -2.91
CA ASP A 165 -8.27 -1.62 -3.98
C ASP A 165 -7.52 -2.95 -4.18
N PHE A 166 -8.05 -4.05 -3.65
CA PHE A 166 -7.40 -5.36 -3.76
C PHE A 166 -8.09 -6.27 -4.77
N GLY A 167 -8.52 -5.76 -5.93
CA GLY A 167 -9.18 -6.57 -6.98
C GLY A 167 -8.32 -7.70 -7.56
N TYR A 168 -6.99 -7.56 -7.57
CA TYR A 168 -6.06 -8.59 -8.04
C TYR A 168 -5.12 -9.03 -6.90
N ILE A 169 -5.26 -10.27 -6.44
CA ILE A 169 -4.48 -10.83 -5.32
C ILE A 169 -3.96 -12.23 -5.63
N LEU A 170 -3.09 -12.75 -4.74
CA LEU A 170 -2.58 -14.11 -4.79
C LEU A 170 -1.87 -14.49 -6.10
N GLY A 171 -1.26 -13.48 -6.74
CA GLY A 171 -0.50 -13.64 -7.99
C GLY A 171 -1.28 -13.31 -9.26
N ALA A 172 -2.59 -13.04 -9.16
CA ALA A 172 -3.35 -12.46 -10.26
C ALA A 172 -2.80 -11.07 -10.59
N ASP A 173 -2.59 -10.78 -11.87
CA ASP A 173 -2.24 -9.44 -12.36
C ASP A 173 -2.72 -9.31 -13.81
N PRO A 174 -3.33 -8.18 -14.20
CA PRO A 174 -3.71 -7.95 -15.60
C PRO A 174 -2.48 -7.81 -16.52
N LYS A 175 -1.29 -7.53 -15.98
CA LYS A 175 -0.05 -7.35 -16.74
C LYS A 175 0.68 -8.71 -16.89
N PRO A 176 1.21 -9.04 -18.08
CA PRO A 176 1.84 -10.33 -18.34
C PRO A 176 3.17 -10.54 -17.60
N TYR A 177 3.87 -9.47 -17.24
CA TYR A 177 5.18 -9.52 -16.57
C TYR A 177 5.26 -8.55 -15.40
N PRO A 178 4.55 -8.82 -14.28
CA PRO A 178 4.57 -7.94 -13.13
C PRO A 178 5.98 -7.80 -12.54
N ALA A 179 6.26 -6.65 -11.93
CA ALA A 179 7.44 -6.50 -11.07
C ALA A 179 7.25 -7.38 -9.82
N PRO A 180 8.29 -8.10 -9.37
CA PRO A 180 8.19 -8.93 -8.17
C PRO A 180 7.76 -8.12 -6.94
N ILE A 181 8.30 -6.91 -6.80
CA ILE A 181 7.96 -5.97 -5.72
C ILE A 181 7.31 -4.72 -6.33
N ARG A 182 6.23 -4.26 -5.69
CA ARG A 182 5.40 -3.15 -6.15
C ARG A 182 5.93 -1.81 -5.64
N LEU A 183 7.08 -1.41 -6.17
CA LEU A 183 7.70 -0.10 -5.91
C LEU A 183 7.74 0.71 -7.20
N THR A 184 7.48 2.01 -7.13
CA THR A 184 7.61 2.90 -8.30
C THR A 184 8.93 3.66 -8.23
N LYS A 185 9.38 4.16 -9.39
CA LYS A 185 10.59 4.98 -9.49
C LYS A 185 10.54 6.17 -8.53
N GLU A 186 9.42 6.88 -8.50
CA GLU A 186 9.21 8.08 -7.70
C GLU A 186 9.29 7.76 -6.20
N MET A 187 8.82 6.58 -5.80
CA MET A 187 8.94 6.15 -4.40
C MET A 187 10.39 5.94 -3.98
N ILE A 188 11.19 5.31 -4.87
CA ILE A 188 12.62 5.06 -4.67
C ILE A 188 13.41 6.37 -4.65
N GLU A 189 13.08 7.28 -5.57
CA GLU A 189 13.72 8.59 -5.65
C GLU A 189 13.45 9.42 -4.40
N ALA A 190 12.22 9.37 -3.87
CA ALA A 190 11.84 10.06 -2.64
C ALA A 190 12.63 9.60 -1.41
N MET A 191 13.07 8.34 -1.37
CA MET A 191 13.95 7.85 -0.29
C MET A 191 15.43 8.17 -0.53
N GLY A 192 15.79 8.82 -1.63
CA GLY A 192 17.19 9.04 -1.99
C GLY A 192 17.90 7.78 -2.51
N GLY A 193 17.14 6.86 -3.14
CA GLY A 193 17.67 5.69 -3.84
C GLY A 193 18.25 6.03 -5.22
N PRO A 194 18.61 5.01 -6.02
CA PRO A 194 19.11 5.19 -7.38
C PRO A 194 18.19 6.11 -8.22
N GLY A 195 18.78 7.03 -8.98
CA GLY A 195 18.03 8.02 -9.78
C GLY A 195 17.66 9.30 -9.04
N SER A 196 17.68 9.33 -7.71
CA SER A 196 17.33 10.52 -6.93
C SER A 196 18.35 11.66 -7.06
N PRO A 197 17.94 12.92 -6.80
CA PRO A 197 18.87 14.04 -6.64
C PRO A 197 19.95 13.78 -5.57
N TYR A 198 19.58 13.13 -4.46
CA TYR A 198 20.52 12.71 -3.42
C TYR A 198 21.61 11.79 -3.98
N PHE A 199 21.21 10.73 -4.68
CA PHE A 199 22.13 9.75 -5.23
C PHE A 199 23.06 10.40 -6.26
N ARG A 200 22.55 11.28 -7.12
CA ARG A 200 23.36 12.01 -8.10
C ARG A 200 24.41 12.91 -7.44
N LYS A 201 24.04 13.60 -6.36
CA LYS A 201 24.94 14.50 -5.62
C LYS A 201 26.02 13.74 -4.84
N HIS A 202 25.65 12.64 -4.19
CA HIS A 202 26.51 11.93 -3.24
C HIS A 202 27.16 10.65 -3.80
N GLN A 203 26.76 10.23 -5.02
CA GLN A 203 27.16 8.99 -5.69
C GLN A 203 27.00 7.74 -4.82
N LYS A 204 26.01 7.74 -3.93
CA LYS A 204 25.65 6.62 -3.06
C LYS A 204 24.19 6.72 -2.62
N PRO A 205 23.53 5.60 -2.27
CA PRO A 205 22.19 5.63 -1.71
C PRO A 205 22.18 6.33 -0.35
N SER A 206 21.06 7.02 -0.08
CA SER A 206 20.86 7.70 1.20
C SER A 206 20.73 6.74 2.39
N PRO A 207 20.89 7.24 3.63
CA PRO A 207 20.55 6.48 4.83
C PRO A 207 19.10 5.99 4.87
N HIS A 208 18.16 6.75 4.30
CA HIS A 208 16.74 6.36 4.21
C HIS A 208 16.54 5.15 3.30
N TYR A 209 17.18 5.14 2.12
CA TYR A 209 17.09 3.99 1.20
C TYR A 209 17.73 2.73 1.78
N ARG A 210 18.89 2.86 2.45
CA ARG A 210 19.52 1.72 3.14
C ARG A 210 18.66 1.19 4.29
N LYS A 211 18.02 2.10 5.02
CA LYS A 211 17.06 1.74 6.08
C LYS A 211 15.85 0.99 5.50
N PHE A 212 15.31 1.45 4.38
CA PHE A 212 14.24 0.76 3.65
C PHE A 212 14.65 -0.69 3.33
N GLN A 213 15.81 -0.89 2.70
CA GLN A 213 16.32 -2.24 2.37
C GLN A 213 16.44 -3.13 3.61
N LYS A 214 17.03 -2.60 4.70
CA LYS A 214 17.15 -3.33 5.97
C LYS A 214 15.79 -3.71 6.56
N LEU A 215 14.83 -2.80 6.56
CA LEU A 215 13.48 -3.05 7.09
C LEU A 215 12.74 -4.10 6.25
N CYS A 216 12.90 -4.09 4.92
CA CYS A 216 12.36 -5.12 4.04
C CYS A 216 12.87 -6.52 4.43
N CYS A 217 14.18 -6.69 4.59
CA CYS A 217 14.79 -7.95 5.02
C CYS A 217 14.24 -8.44 6.37
N GLN A 218 14.23 -7.54 7.35
CA GLN A 218 13.74 -7.84 8.70
C GLN A 218 12.26 -8.25 8.67
N ALA A 219 11.42 -7.47 8.00
CA ALA A 219 10.00 -7.75 7.86
C ALA A 219 9.75 -9.07 7.13
N TYR A 220 10.50 -9.36 6.07
CA TYR A 220 10.39 -10.62 5.34
C TYR A 220 10.71 -11.82 6.23
N ASN A 221 11.82 -11.79 6.98
CA ASN A 221 12.18 -12.87 7.91
C ASN A 221 11.19 -13.02 9.09
N ILE A 222 10.64 -11.93 9.62
CA ILE A 222 9.58 -12.00 10.63
C ILE A 222 8.33 -12.71 10.07
N MET A 223 7.95 -12.40 8.83
CA MET A 223 6.81 -13.05 8.20
C MET A 223 7.05 -14.51 7.86
N ARG A 224 8.29 -14.87 7.47
CA ARG A 224 8.71 -16.27 7.27
C ARG A 224 8.53 -17.11 8.53
N LYS A 225 8.96 -16.59 9.68
CA LYS A 225 8.81 -17.25 10.98
C LYS A 225 7.35 -17.41 11.41
N SER A 226 6.45 -16.56 10.91
CA SER A 226 5.01 -16.57 11.19
C SER A 226 4.16 -17.03 10.00
N ALA A 227 4.77 -17.67 8.99
CA ALA A 227 4.10 -18.03 7.73
C ALA A 227 2.88 -18.92 7.95
N SER A 228 2.95 -19.86 8.90
CA SER A 228 1.86 -20.77 9.24
C SER A 228 0.56 -20.04 9.62
N LEU A 229 0.64 -18.90 10.30
CA LEU A 229 -0.55 -18.12 10.68
C LEU A 229 -1.25 -17.53 9.44
N VAL A 230 -0.47 -17.01 8.49
CA VAL A 230 -0.99 -16.43 7.24
C VAL A 230 -1.56 -17.53 6.35
N LEU A 231 -0.82 -18.63 6.17
CA LEU A 231 -1.21 -19.75 5.33
C LEU A 231 -2.45 -20.48 5.87
N ASN A 232 -2.54 -20.70 7.19
CA ASN A 232 -3.71 -21.32 7.81
C ASN A 232 -4.97 -20.44 7.71
N ARG A 233 -4.82 -19.12 7.82
CA ARG A 233 -5.94 -18.18 7.61
C ARG A 233 -6.48 -18.29 6.19
N LEU A 234 -5.59 -18.39 5.21
CA LEU A 234 -5.96 -18.51 3.81
C LEU A 234 -6.53 -19.89 3.47
N SER A 235 -6.00 -20.96 4.06
CA SER A 235 -6.54 -22.32 3.83
C SER A 235 -7.96 -22.47 4.37
N LEU A 236 -8.30 -21.82 5.48
CA LEU A 236 -9.67 -21.76 5.99
C LEU A 236 -10.63 -20.96 5.09
N MET A 237 -10.10 -20.10 4.21
CA MET A 237 -10.88 -19.32 3.25
C MET A 237 -11.02 -20.01 1.89
N ARG A 238 -10.54 -21.25 1.77
CA ARG A 238 -10.63 -22.08 0.56
C ARG A 238 -12.04 -22.14 -0.03
N ASP A 239 -13.05 -22.35 0.82
CA ASP A 239 -14.43 -22.53 0.40
C ASP A 239 -15.23 -21.21 0.37
N ALA A 240 -14.57 -20.07 0.57
CA ALA A 240 -15.22 -18.76 0.62
C ALA A 240 -15.74 -18.26 -0.75
N ARG A 241 -15.40 -18.97 -1.84
CA ARG A 241 -15.76 -18.64 -3.23
C ARG A 241 -15.43 -17.19 -3.58
N LEU A 242 -14.25 -16.73 -3.17
CA LEU A 242 -13.69 -15.46 -3.62
C LEU A 242 -13.22 -15.62 -5.07
N GLU A 243 -13.40 -14.58 -5.88
CA GLU A 243 -13.06 -14.60 -7.31
C GLU A 243 -11.59 -15.02 -7.54
N SER A 244 -10.65 -14.50 -6.74
CA SER A 244 -9.23 -14.86 -6.86
C SER A 244 -8.88 -16.28 -6.39
N LEU A 245 -9.79 -16.97 -5.69
CA LEU A 245 -9.58 -18.31 -5.14
C LEU A 245 -10.45 -19.36 -5.84
N SER A 246 -11.45 -18.97 -6.63
CA SER A 246 -12.54 -19.87 -7.03
C SER A 246 -12.15 -20.93 -8.07
N GLU A 247 -11.11 -20.70 -8.87
CA GLU A 247 -10.72 -21.64 -9.93
C GLU A 247 -9.82 -22.77 -9.44
N ASP A 248 -8.75 -22.44 -8.69
CA ASP A 248 -7.80 -23.42 -8.16
C ASP A 248 -7.19 -22.94 -6.83
N PRO A 249 -7.91 -23.16 -5.70
CA PRO A 249 -7.45 -22.74 -4.39
C PRO A 249 -6.12 -23.39 -3.98
N ASP A 250 -5.92 -24.68 -4.30
CA ASP A 250 -4.75 -25.44 -3.84
C ASP A 250 -3.47 -24.93 -4.50
N THR A 251 -3.50 -24.77 -5.83
CA THR A 251 -2.34 -24.21 -6.55
C THR A 251 -2.08 -22.76 -6.14
N THR A 252 -3.13 -21.98 -5.88
CA THR A 252 -2.98 -20.58 -5.44
C THR A 252 -2.31 -20.49 -4.07
N LEU A 253 -2.71 -21.33 -3.12
CA LEU A 253 -2.08 -21.42 -1.80
C LEU A 253 -0.63 -21.92 -1.89
N ALA A 254 -0.36 -22.91 -2.75
CA ALA A 254 0.99 -23.42 -2.97
C ALA A 254 1.94 -22.34 -3.51
N ARG A 255 1.50 -21.57 -4.53
CA ARG A 255 2.27 -20.42 -5.06
C ARG A 255 2.53 -19.36 -4.00
N LEU A 256 1.57 -19.13 -3.12
CA LEU A 256 1.76 -18.18 -2.02
C LEU A 256 2.78 -18.68 -1.00
N GLN A 257 2.72 -19.97 -0.66
CA GLN A 257 3.69 -20.61 0.23
C GLN A 257 5.11 -20.53 -0.34
N GLU A 258 5.28 -20.74 -1.65
CA GLU A 258 6.58 -20.61 -2.32
C GLU A 258 7.20 -19.20 -2.15
N ARG A 259 6.38 -18.14 -2.09
CA ARG A 259 6.87 -16.77 -1.86
C ARG A 259 7.48 -16.57 -0.47
N PHE A 260 7.20 -17.43 0.52
CA PHE A 260 7.86 -17.34 1.81
C PHE A 260 9.27 -17.95 1.78
N ARG A 261 9.59 -18.80 0.79
CA ARG A 261 10.90 -19.46 0.64
C ARG A 261 11.41 -20.13 1.92
N LEU A 262 10.53 -20.86 2.61
CA LEU A 262 10.82 -21.50 3.90
C LEU A 262 11.97 -22.53 3.83
N ASP A 263 12.40 -22.88 2.62
CA ASP A 263 13.58 -23.69 2.31
C ASP A 263 14.93 -23.00 2.62
N LEU A 264 14.96 -21.67 2.64
CA LEU A 264 16.18 -20.88 2.82
C LEU A 264 16.51 -20.60 4.29
N THR A 265 17.78 -20.34 4.61
CA THR A 265 18.16 -19.73 5.90
C THR A 265 17.72 -18.27 5.99
N ASP A 266 17.81 -17.68 7.19
CA ASP A 266 17.50 -16.25 7.39
C ASP A 266 18.40 -15.38 6.49
N GLU A 267 19.70 -15.67 6.41
CA GLU A 267 20.66 -14.89 5.59
C GLU A 267 20.42 -15.04 4.09
N GLU A 268 20.17 -16.27 3.62
CA GLU A 268 19.88 -16.55 2.21
C GLU A 268 18.58 -15.87 1.77
N ALA A 269 17.58 -15.84 2.66
CA ALA A 269 16.32 -15.18 2.42
C ALA A 269 16.47 -13.65 2.32
N GLU A 270 17.30 -13.03 3.16
CA GLU A 270 17.60 -11.60 3.05
C GLU A 270 18.26 -11.28 1.72
N GLN A 271 19.27 -12.06 1.31
CA GLN A 271 19.94 -11.88 0.03
C GLN A 271 18.97 -12.05 -1.14
N SER A 272 18.15 -13.10 -1.11
CA SER A 272 17.13 -13.34 -2.13
C SER A 272 16.12 -12.19 -2.21
N PHE A 273 15.66 -11.66 -1.08
CA PHE A 273 14.70 -10.55 -1.07
C PHE A 273 15.33 -9.24 -1.54
N LEU A 274 16.58 -8.95 -1.15
CA LEU A 274 17.30 -7.77 -1.66
C LEU A 274 17.50 -7.84 -3.16
N GLN A 275 17.80 -9.01 -3.71
CA GLN A 275 17.89 -9.21 -5.16
C GLN A 275 16.56 -8.88 -5.84
N LEU A 276 15.42 -9.28 -5.27
CA LEU A 276 14.10 -8.93 -5.80
C LEU A 276 13.83 -7.41 -5.76
N VAL A 277 14.27 -6.72 -4.70
CA VAL A 277 14.21 -5.25 -4.61
C VAL A 277 15.06 -4.64 -5.72
N ASP A 278 16.31 -5.05 -5.85
CA ASP A 278 17.24 -4.51 -6.82
C ASP A 278 16.78 -4.76 -8.26
N ASP A 279 16.24 -5.94 -8.56
CA ASP A 279 15.70 -6.25 -9.89
C ASP A 279 14.44 -5.43 -10.19
N SER A 280 13.61 -5.16 -9.18
CA SER A 280 12.47 -4.25 -9.33
C SER A 280 12.93 -2.82 -9.60
N VAL A 281 13.98 -2.34 -8.93
CA VAL A 281 14.55 -1.00 -9.15
C VAL A 281 15.26 -0.89 -10.51
N LYS A 282 15.99 -1.92 -10.93
CA LYS A 282 16.72 -1.97 -12.22
C LYS A 282 15.79 -1.83 -13.41
N ARG A 283 14.54 -2.30 -13.33
CA ARG A 283 13.55 -2.11 -14.41
C ARG A 283 13.27 -0.65 -14.74
N PHE A 284 13.52 0.28 -13.80
CA PHE A 284 13.39 1.72 -14.04
C PHE A 284 14.69 2.36 -14.59
N MET A 285 15.81 1.65 -14.56
CA MET A 285 17.12 2.17 -14.97
C MET A 285 17.23 2.54 -16.46
N PRO A 286 16.61 1.83 -17.42
CA PRO A 286 16.61 2.26 -18.82
C PRO A 286 15.93 3.63 -19.01
N VAL A 287 14.80 3.86 -18.33
CA VAL A 287 14.08 5.16 -18.35
C VAL A 287 14.93 6.25 -17.70
N LEU A 288 15.64 5.92 -16.62
CA LEU A 288 16.60 6.83 -16.00
C LEU A 288 17.74 7.19 -16.97
N MET A 289 18.36 6.20 -17.63
CA MET A 289 19.44 6.39 -18.61
C MET A 289 19.01 7.19 -19.83
N GLU A 290 17.79 7.00 -20.32
CA GLU A 290 17.23 7.80 -21.41
C GLU A 290 16.99 9.26 -21.00
N GLN A 291 16.50 9.50 -19.77
CA GLN A 291 16.42 10.85 -19.21
C GLN A 291 17.80 11.48 -19.03
N PHE A 292 18.81 10.70 -18.62
CA PHE A 292 20.21 11.15 -18.56
C PHE A 292 20.73 11.58 -19.93
N HIS A 293 20.47 10.80 -20.99
CA HIS A 293 20.88 11.15 -22.35
C HIS A 293 20.19 12.43 -22.82
N LYS A 294 18.87 12.57 -22.61
CA LYS A 294 18.11 13.77 -23.00
C LYS A 294 18.57 15.03 -22.25
N LEU A 295 18.85 14.93 -20.96
CA LEU A 295 19.33 16.06 -20.14
C LEU A 295 20.77 16.47 -20.53
N ALA A 296 21.64 15.49 -20.80
CA ALA A 296 23.02 15.73 -21.23
C ALA A 296 23.11 16.36 -22.63
N VAL A 297 22.17 16.02 -23.52
CA VAL A 297 22.03 16.64 -24.84
C VAL A 297 21.45 18.06 -24.74
N ALA A 298 20.53 18.33 -23.80
CA ALA A 298 19.96 19.66 -23.58
C ALA A 298 20.89 20.66 -22.86
N MET A 299 21.96 20.16 -22.23
CA MET A 299 23.02 20.98 -21.61
C MET A 299 24.23 21.22 -22.53
N ARG A 300 24.17 20.75 -23.79
CA ARG A 300 25.09 21.12 -24.88
C ARG A 300 24.47 22.19 -25.76
#